data_AF-A0A968ZRI3-F1
#
_entry.id   AF-A0A968ZRI3-F1
#
_cell.length_a   1.000
_cell.length_b   1.000
_cell.length_c   1.000
_cell.angle_alpha   90.00
_cell.angle_beta   90.00
_cell.angle_gamma   90.00
#
_symmetry.space_group_name_H-M   'P 1'
#
loop_
_entity.id
_entity.type
_entity.pdbx_description
1 polymer ?
#
loop_
_entity_poly.entity_id
_entity_poly.type
_entity_poly.pdbx_seq_one_letter_code
_entity_poly.pdbx_strand_id
1 'polypeptide(L)'
;MLETGQLIPITFKGRTFNAVVIDPNGLGEGRPTIGIGYRGMSRHTEVPAQTFVDRVSEIEGVNVLKLPSGKTFKVSEITANDGNVYRVIEATDWVDLVSDWAKNPGRLGKKARNGLIDFLTWYAAEGMYAAAYTILKRAYTYEDSQIIQQWLVAREAGKPARKDWAYAIAEQGGPNPYKFGKWTNYVYKGLFGMDAAEMKRLWEAPVSGSRHIARNYIPESVGVDMVAYCEKLISVLEFDDLERAHDEAIRLTQMKFRQRMDSDRLGG
;
A
#
# COMPACT_ATOMS: atom_id res chain seq x y z
N MET A 1 -7.54 -2.44 -29.37
CA MET A 1 -7.81 -3.89 -29.22
C MET A 1 -6.83 -4.42 -28.19
N LEU A 2 -7.23 -5.36 -27.32
CA LEU A 2 -6.31 -5.99 -26.37
C LEU A 2 -5.55 -7.12 -27.06
N GLU A 3 -4.26 -7.25 -26.78
CA GLU A 3 -3.38 -8.25 -27.43
C GLU A 3 -2.57 -9.02 -26.38
N THR A 4 -2.30 -10.31 -26.65
CA THR A 4 -1.37 -11.10 -25.84
C THR A 4 -0.01 -10.42 -25.81
N GLY A 5 0.62 -10.36 -24.63
CA GLY A 5 1.89 -9.66 -24.45
C GLY A 5 1.76 -8.15 -24.26
N GLN A 6 0.55 -7.58 -24.34
CA GLN A 6 0.35 -6.19 -23.95
C GLN A 6 0.68 -5.99 -22.47
N LEU A 7 1.53 -4.99 -22.19
CA LEU A 7 1.90 -4.62 -20.84
C LEU A 7 0.88 -3.64 -20.25
N ILE A 8 0.38 -3.96 -19.05
CA ILE A 8 -0.54 -3.12 -18.28
C ILE A 8 0.22 -2.64 -17.03
N PRO A 9 0.52 -1.34 -16.90
CA PRO A 9 1.19 -0.81 -15.72
C PRO A 9 0.24 -0.82 -14.52
N ILE A 10 0.68 -1.42 -13.43
CA ILE A 10 0.00 -1.44 -12.14
C ILE A 10 0.91 -0.78 -11.11
N THR A 11 0.36 0.19 -10.39
CA THR A 11 1.06 0.85 -9.28
C THR A 11 0.99 -0.04 -8.05
N PHE A 12 2.05 -0.08 -7.25
CA PHE A 12 2.20 -0.79 -5.97
C PHE A 12 3.06 0.04 -5.03
N LYS A 13 2.49 0.50 -3.91
CA LYS A 13 3.19 1.34 -2.92
C LYS A 13 4.02 2.48 -3.57
N GLY A 14 3.43 3.17 -4.56
CA GLY A 14 4.09 4.27 -5.29
C GLY A 14 5.15 3.84 -6.32
N ARG A 15 5.30 2.54 -6.61
CA ARG A 15 6.17 1.99 -7.66
C ARG A 15 5.32 1.37 -8.75
N THR A 16 5.79 1.32 -9.99
CA THR A 16 5.04 0.70 -11.10
C THR A 16 5.65 -0.63 -11.50
N PHE A 17 4.81 -1.62 -11.77
CA PHE A 17 5.19 -2.85 -12.44
C PHE A 17 4.20 -3.22 -13.53
N ASN A 18 4.61 -4.11 -14.44
CA ASN A 18 3.79 -4.47 -15.58
C ASN A 18 3.16 -5.85 -15.35
N ALA A 19 1.83 -5.91 -15.40
CA ALA A 19 1.11 -7.12 -15.72
C ALA A 19 1.20 -7.36 -17.24
N VAL A 20 1.19 -8.64 -17.63
CA VAL A 20 1.23 -9.07 -19.03
C VAL A 20 -0.12 -9.70 -19.35
N VAL A 21 -0.76 -9.26 -20.43
CA VAL A 21 -1.96 -9.93 -20.96
C VAL A 21 -1.55 -11.32 -21.47
N ILE A 22 -2.15 -12.36 -20.90
CA ILE A 22 -1.92 -13.75 -21.31
C ILE A 22 -2.87 -14.07 -22.47
N ASP A 23 -4.18 -13.99 -22.20
CA ASP A 23 -5.24 -14.18 -23.19
C ASP A 23 -6.18 -12.96 -23.14
N PRO A 24 -6.27 -12.16 -24.21
CA PRO A 24 -7.17 -10.99 -24.30
C PRO A 24 -8.64 -11.27 -23.99
N ASN A 25 -9.09 -12.51 -24.16
CA ASN A 25 -10.48 -12.92 -24.00
C ASN A 25 -10.66 -14.09 -23.01
N GLY A 26 -9.66 -14.38 -22.17
CA GLY A 26 -9.67 -15.57 -21.32
C GLY A 26 -10.82 -15.63 -20.30
N LEU A 27 -11.46 -14.49 -19.99
CA LEU A 27 -12.64 -14.40 -19.13
C LEU A 27 -13.91 -13.94 -19.90
N GLY A 28 -13.88 -14.03 -21.23
CA GLY A 28 -14.90 -13.52 -22.15
C GLY A 28 -14.40 -12.36 -23.00
N GLU A 29 -15.22 -11.91 -23.95
CA GLU A 29 -14.85 -10.87 -24.92
C GLU A 29 -14.37 -9.58 -24.23
N GLY A 30 -13.13 -9.17 -24.52
CA GLY A 30 -12.48 -7.99 -23.96
C GLY A 30 -12.11 -8.10 -22.48
N ARG A 31 -12.13 -9.31 -21.90
CA ARG A 31 -11.82 -9.58 -20.49
C ARG A 31 -10.58 -10.45 -20.39
N PRO A 32 -9.40 -9.84 -20.31
CA PRO A 32 -8.16 -10.58 -20.40
C PRO A 32 -7.88 -11.38 -19.13
N THR A 33 -7.27 -12.55 -19.28
CA THR A 33 -6.45 -13.11 -18.21
C THR A 33 -5.10 -12.42 -18.22
N ILE A 34 -4.56 -12.16 -17.03
CA ILE A 34 -3.30 -11.46 -16.85
C ILE A 34 -2.39 -12.27 -15.95
N GLY A 35 -1.09 -12.07 -16.13
CA GLY A 35 -0.09 -12.60 -15.24
C GLY A 35 1.00 -11.59 -14.96
N ILE A 36 1.92 -11.98 -14.08
CA ILE A 36 3.06 -11.14 -13.71
C ILE A 36 4.35 -11.89 -13.98
N GLY A 37 5.30 -11.22 -14.62
CA GLY A 37 6.61 -11.79 -14.90
C GLY A 37 7.50 -11.86 -13.66
N TYR A 38 8.39 -12.86 -13.60
CA TYR A 38 9.30 -13.05 -12.45
C TYR A 38 10.16 -11.82 -12.11
N ARG A 39 10.63 -11.08 -13.12
CA ARG A 39 11.42 -9.84 -12.90
C ARG A 39 10.59 -8.70 -12.32
N GLY A 40 9.29 -8.65 -12.64
CA GLY A 40 8.36 -7.71 -12.02
C GLY A 40 8.21 -8.07 -10.54
N MET A 41 7.80 -9.30 -10.26
CA MET A 41 7.59 -9.76 -8.89
C MET A 41 8.84 -9.69 -8.02
N SER A 42 10.01 -9.99 -8.56
CA SER A 42 11.26 -9.92 -7.81
C SER A 42 11.52 -8.53 -7.23
N ARG A 43 11.19 -7.47 -7.98
CA ARG A 43 11.37 -6.07 -7.55
C ARG A 43 10.40 -5.63 -6.44
N HIS A 44 9.29 -6.33 -6.26
CA HIS A 44 8.23 -5.94 -5.31
C HIS A 44 8.07 -6.87 -4.11
N THR A 45 8.56 -8.11 -4.22
CA THR A 45 8.42 -9.14 -3.18
C THR A 45 9.73 -9.49 -2.48
N GLU A 46 10.86 -8.91 -2.91
CA GLU A 46 12.20 -9.22 -2.40
C GLU A 46 12.64 -10.69 -2.63
N VAL A 47 11.88 -11.46 -3.41
CA VAL A 47 12.27 -12.80 -3.87
C VAL A 47 13.17 -12.64 -5.09
N PRO A 48 14.40 -13.19 -5.11
CA PRO A 48 15.24 -13.14 -6.30
C PRO A 48 14.57 -13.82 -7.50
N ALA A 49 14.64 -13.21 -8.69
CA ALA A 49 14.09 -13.79 -9.91
C ALA A 49 14.59 -15.23 -10.16
N GLN A 50 15.87 -15.48 -9.83
CA GLN A 50 16.49 -16.79 -9.94
C GLN A 50 15.78 -17.86 -9.10
N THR A 51 15.24 -17.52 -7.94
CA THR A 51 14.50 -18.46 -7.08
C THR A 51 13.25 -19.02 -7.77
N PHE A 52 12.61 -18.25 -8.66
CA PHE A 52 11.52 -18.76 -9.49
C PHE A 52 12.06 -19.64 -10.62
N VAL A 53 13.12 -19.18 -11.30
CA VAL A 53 13.75 -19.89 -12.42
C VAL A 53 14.26 -21.28 -12.00
N ASP A 54 14.93 -21.38 -10.86
CA ASP A 54 15.48 -22.62 -10.31
C ASP A 54 14.40 -23.66 -9.98
N ARG A 55 13.14 -23.22 -9.90
CA ARG A 55 11.98 -24.07 -9.62
C ARG A 55 11.14 -24.38 -10.86
N VAL A 56 11.55 -23.88 -12.03
CA VAL A 56 10.91 -24.26 -13.29
C VAL A 56 11.45 -25.61 -13.72
N SER A 57 10.54 -26.52 -14.05
CA SER A 57 10.83 -27.81 -14.66
C SER A 57 9.92 -28.01 -15.87
N GLU A 58 10.36 -28.81 -16.82
CA GLU A 58 9.50 -29.23 -17.92
C GLU A 58 8.76 -30.52 -17.54
N ILE A 59 7.44 -30.52 -17.73
CA ILE A 59 6.59 -31.71 -17.60
C ILE A 59 5.79 -31.81 -18.89
N GLU A 60 5.93 -32.93 -19.62
CA GLU A 60 5.18 -33.20 -20.85
C GLU A 60 5.28 -32.07 -21.89
N GLY A 61 6.47 -31.47 -22.06
CA GLY A 61 6.70 -30.36 -23.00
C GLY A 61 6.21 -29.00 -22.51
N VAL A 62 5.70 -28.90 -21.28
CA VAL A 62 5.19 -27.66 -20.68
C VAL A 62 6.09 -27.23 -19.54
N ASN A 63 6.56 -25.98 -19.59
CA ASN A 63 7.27 -25.38 -18.47
C ASN A 63 6.30 -25.16 -17.30
N VAL A 64 6.65 -25.69 -16.13
CA VAL A 64 5.89 -25.53 -14.90
C VAL A 64 6.77 -25.05 -13.75
N LEU A 65 6.24 -24.16 -12.92
CA LEU A 65 6.85 -23.72 -11.67
C LEU A 65 6.42 -24.67 -10.55
N LYS A 66 7.38 -25.34 -9.91
CA LYS A 66 7.12 -26.29 -8.83
C LYS A 66 7.30 -25.68 -7.45
N LEU A 67 6.23 -25.71 -6.66
CA LEU A 67 6.22 -25.23 -5.28
C LEU A 67 6.73 -26.26 -4.27
N PRO A 68 7.17 -25.82 -3.07
CA PRO A 68 7.51 -26.71 -1.96
C PRO A 68 6.41 -27.70 -1.58
N SER A 69 5.13 -27.33 -1.66
CA SER A 69 4.02 -28.26 -1.42
C SER A 69 3.82 -29.32 -2.50
N GLY A 70 4.52 -29.23 -3.63
CA GLY A 70 4.35 -30.09 -4.79
C GLY A 70 3.34 -29.58 -5.82
N LYS A 71 2.60 -28.49 -5.53
CA LYS A 71 1.78 -27.80 -6.54
C LYS A 71 2.65 -27.33 -7.72
N THR A 72 2.07 -27.35 -8.91
CA THR A 72 2.71 -26.88 -10.15
C THR A 72 1.84 -25.84 -10.83
N PHE A 73 2.45 -24.78 -11.34
CA PHE A 73 1.77 -23.74 -12.14
C PHE A 73 2.36 -23.67 -13.52
N LYS A 74 1.51 -23.47 -14.54
CA LYS A 74 1.98 -23.31 -15.91
C LYS A 74 2.76 -22.00 -16.05
N VAL A 75 3.93 -22.09 -16.66
CA VAL A 75 4.76 -20.92 -17.00
C VAL A 75 4.62 -20.66 -18.48
N SER A 76 4.09 -19.48 -18.82
CA SER A 76 3.98 -19.03 -20.20
C SER A 76 5.17 -18.14 -20.55
N GLU A 77 5.84 -18.42 -21.67
CA GLU A 77 6.81 -17.51 -22.26
C GLU A 77 6.10 -16.64 -23.29
N ILE A 78 6.00 -15.34 -23.00
CA ILE A 78 5.23 -14.38 -23.80
C ILE A 78 6.17 -13.28 -24.28
N THR A 79 6.21 -13.05 -25.59
CA THR A 79 6.86 -11.87 -26.17
C THR A 79 5.93 -10.69 -26.00
N ALA A 80 6.36 -9.69 -25.23
CA ALA A 80 5.57 -8.51 -24.95
C ALA A 80 5.73 -7.44 -26.03
N ASN A 81 4.86 -6.44 -25.99
CA ASN A 81 4.86 -5.31 -26.93
C ASN A 81 6.09 -4.40 -26.82
N ASP A 82 6.91 -4.54 -25.79
CA ASP A 82 8.21 -3.88 -25.63
C ASP A 82 9.37 -4.66 -26.27
N GLY A 83 9.09 -5.81 -26.90
CA GLY A 83 10.07 -6.68 -27.54
C GLY A 83 10.78 -7.65 -26.61
N ASN A 84 10.50 -7.62 -25.30
CA ASN A 84 11.10 -8.54 -24.33
C ASN A 84 10.27 -9.81 -24.17
N VAL A 85 10.95 -10.93 -23.86
CA VAL A 85 10.29 -12.19 -23.50
C VAL A 85 10.13 -12.27 -21.98
N TYR A 86 8.90 -12.53 -21.54
CA TYR A 86 8.54 -12.67 -20.14
C TYR A 86 8.15 -14.11 -19.82
N ARG A 87 8.68 -14.64 -18.71
CA ARG A 87 8.15 -15.84 -18.04
C ARG A 87 7.07 -15.43 -17.07
N VAL A 88 5.84 -15.79 -17.40
CA VAL A 88 4.60 -15.31 -16.75
C VAL A 88 3.86 -16.50 -16.15
N ILE A 89 3.43 -16.36 -14.91
CA ILE A 89 2.37 -17.18 -14.31
C ILE A 89 1.14 -16.30 -14.09
N GLU A 90 -0.04 -16.89 -14.10
CA GLU A 90 -1.31 -16.17 -13.96
C GLU A 90 -1.38 -15.44 -12.61
N ALA A 91 -2.13 -14.34 -12.54
CA ALA A 91 -2.29 -13.57 -11.31
C ALA A 91 -2.88 -14.40 -10.15
N THR A 92 -3.78 -15.35 -10.46
CA THR A 92 -4.36 -16.29 -9.49
C THR A 92 -3.30 -17.24 -8.93
N ASP A 93 -2.44 -17.79 -9.78
CA ASP A 93 -1.31 -18.65 -9.38
C ASP A 93 -0.31 -17.91 -8.50
N TRP A 94 -0.11 -16.60 -8.71
CA TRP A 94 0.71 -15.78 -7.81
C TRP A 94 0.17 -15.74 -6.38
N VAL A 95 -1.15 -15.63 -6.21
CA VAL A 95 -1.77 -15.63 -4.88
C VAL A 95 -1.56 -16.97 -4.18
N ASP A 96 -1.76 -18.05 -4.92
CA ASP A 96 -1.55 -19.41 -4.43
C ASP A 96 -0.08 -19.67 -4.08
N LEU A 97 0.85 -19.16 -4.88
CA LEU A 97 2.29 -19.22 -4.62
C LEU A 97 2.67 -18.53 -3.31
N VAL A 98 2.19 -17.31 -3.09
CA VAL A 98 2.50 -16.61 -1.84
C VAL A 98 1.93 -17.34 -0.64
N SER A 99 0.67 -17.81 -0.72
CA SER A 99 0.04 -18.62 0.32
C SER A 99 0.87 -19.87 0.64
N ASP A 100 1.37 -20.56 -0.38
CA ASP A 100 2.22 -21.73 -0.22
C ASP A 100 3.53 -21.41 0.50
N TRP A 101 4.29 -20.42 0.03
CA TRP A 101 5.55 -20.02 0.64
C TRP A 101 5.38 -19.37 2.01
N ALA A 102 4.23 -18.77 2.30
CA ALA A 102 3.92 -18.29 3.64
C ALA A 102 3.76 -19.45 4.63
N LYS A 103 3.15 -20.58 4.21
CA LYS A 103 2.95 -21.78 5.04
C LYS A 103 4.19 -22.68 5.06
N ASN A 104 4.81 -22.86 3.92
CA ASN A 104 5.93 -23.77 3.65
C ASN A 104 7.10 -23.00 3.01
N PRO A 105 7.81 -22.14 3.77
CA PRO A 105 8.83 -21.26 3.19
C PRO A 105 10.04 -22.01 2.62
N GLY A 106 10.26 -23.27 3.01
CA GLY A 106 11.45 -24.02 2.60
C GLY A 106 12.72 -23.26 2.98
N ARG A 107 13.53 -22.89 1.97
CA ARG A 107 14.77 -22.08 2.13
C ARG A 107 14.56 -20.57 1.94
N LEU A 108 13.32 -20.11 1.80
CA LEU A 108 13.03 -18.71 1.59
C LEU A 108 13.35 -17.90 2.86
N GLY A 109 14.24 -16.92 2.74
CA GLY A 109 14.63 -16.06 3.86
C GLY A 109 13.46 -15.19 4.36
N LYS A 110 13.54 -14.75 5.63
CA LYS A 110 12.51 -13.93 6.29
C LYS A 110 12.14 -12.67 5.49
N LYS A 111 13.13 -11.99 4.89
CA LYS A 111 12.91 -10.78 4.09
C LYS A 111 12.01 -11.05 2.87
N ALA A 112 12.33 -12.07 2.10
CA ALA A 112 11.57 -12.45 0.91
C ALA A 112 10.16 -12.98 1.27
N ARG A 113 10.05 -13.75 2.35
CA ARG A 113 8.73 -14.17 2.89
C ARG A 113 7.86 -12.96 3.26
N ASN A 114 8.43 -12.00 3.98
CA ASN A 114 7.70 -10.79 4.37
C ASN A 114 7.33 -9.93 3.16
N GLY A 115 8.21 -9.79 2.17
CA GLY A 115 7.91 -9.03 0.95
C GLY A 115 6.75 -9.63 0.15
N LEU A 116 6.61 -10.95 0.11
CA LEU A 116 5.44 -11.61 -0.49
C LEU A 116 4.16 -11.33 0.29
N ILE A 117 4.21 -11.41 1.63
CA ILE A 117 3.07 -11.11 2.50
C ILE A 117 2.65 -9.65 2.33
N ASP A 118 3.60 -8.72 2.29
CA ASP A 118 3.35 -7.29 2.08
C ASP A 118 2.73 -7.02 0.72
N PHE A 119 3.18 -7.73 -0.32
CA PHE A 119 2.60 -7.68 -1.65
C PHE A 119 1.13 -8.08 -1.65
N LEU A 120 0.81 -9.25 -1.08
CA LEU A 120 -0.59 -9.71 -0.98
C LEU A 120 -1.44 -8.77 -0.12
N THR A 121 -0.91 -8.26 0.99
CA THR A 121 -1.66 -7.39 1.90
C THR A 121 -2.13 -6.13 1.19
N TRP A 122 -1.25 -5.52 0.40
CA TRP A 122 -1.61 -4.35 -0.40
C TRP A 122 -2.63 -4.72 -1.49
N TYR A 123 -2.45 -5.85 -2.18
CA TYR A 123 -3.35 -6.27 -3.27
C TYR A 123 -4.74 -6.59 -2.75
N ALA A 124 -4.82 -7.26 -1.59
CA ALA A 124 -6.07 -7.58 -0.92
C ALA A 124 -6.80 -6.30 -0.47
N ALA A 125 -6.08 -5.32 0.06
CA ALA A 125 -6.67 -4.05 0.47
C ALA A 125 -7.29 -3.30 -0.73
N GLU A 126 -6.53 -3.11 -1.82
CA GLU A 126 -7.08 -2.46 -3.02
C GLU A 126 -8.23 -3.27 -3.63
N GLY A 127 -8.09 -4.59 -3.72
CA GLY A 127 -9.13 -5.48 -4.25
C GLY A 127 -10.45 -5.40 -3.46
N MET A 128 -10.39 -5.29 -2.13
CA MET A 128 -11.57 -5.10 -1.29
C MET A 128 -12.28 -3.77 -1.59
N TYR A 129 -11.52 -2.68 -1.72
CA TYR A 129 -12.10 -1.38 -2.07
C TYR A 129 -12.66 -1.37 -3.49
N ALA A 130 -11.95 -1.97 -4.46
CA ALA A 130 -12.42 -2.09 -5.83
C ALA A 130 -13.75 -2.84 -5.92
N ALA A 131 -13.88 -3.95 -5.18
CA ALA A 131 -15.13 -4.70 -5.08
C ALA A 131 -16.25 -3.87 -4.43
N ALA A 132 -15.96 -3.21 -3.30
CA ALA A 132 -16.92 -2.37 -2.60
C ALA A 132 -17.41 -1.20 -3.47
N TYR A 133 -16.50 -0.52 -4.17
CA TYR A 133 -16.84 0.62 -5.02
C TYR A 133 -17.60 0.17 -6.26
N THR A 134 -17.27 -0.99 -6.84
CA THR A 134 -18.06 -1.56 -7.93
C THR A 134 -19.50 -1.87 -7.46
N ILE A 135 -19.70 -2.33 -6.23
CA ILE A 135 -21.05 -2.56 -5.69
C ILE A 135 -21.78 -1.22 -5.45
N LEU A 136 -21.12 -0.26 -4.82
CA LEU A 136 -21.72 1.01 -4.38
C LEU A 136 -21.93 2.00 -5.53
N LYS A 137 -20.90 2.21 -6.35
CA LYS A 137 -20.86 3.19 -7.45
C LYS A 137 -21.19 2.57 -8.81
N ARG A 138 -21.32 1.25 -8.90
CA ARG A 138 -21.44 0.49 -10.16
C ARG A 138 -20.21 0.56 -11.06
N ALA A 139 -19.12 1.12 -10.57
CA ALA A 139 -17.84 1.23 -11.27
C ALA A 139 -16.68 1.32 -10.28
N TYR A 140 -15.51 0.89 -10.73
CA TYR A 140 -14.22 1.19 -10.12
C TYR A 140 -13.35 1.88 -11.16
N THR A 141 -12.94 3.12 -10.89
CA THR A 141 -12.22 3.94 -11.86
C THR A 141 -10.72 3.98 -11.58
N TYR A 142 -9.93 4.46 -12.55
CA TYR A 142 -8.51 4.71 -12.35
C TYR A 142 -8.26 5.75 -11.25
N GLU A 143 -9.11 6.77 -11.15
CA GLU A 143 -9.02 7.80 -10.11
C GLU A 143 -9.23 7.20 -8.71
N ASP A 144 -10.24 6.32 -8.55
CA ASP A 144 -10.45 5.58 -7.29
C ASP A 144 -9.19 4.80 -6.88
N SER A 145 -8.56 4.10 -7.84
CA SER A 145 -7.31 3.38 -7.61
C SER A 145 -6.20 4.31 -7.13
N GLN A 146 -5.99 5.45 -7.80
CA GLN A 146 -4.96 6.41 -7.39
C GLN A 146 -5.18 6.95 -5.97
N ILE A 147 -6.42 7.27 -5.60
CA ILE A 147 -6.75 7.75 -4.25
C ILE A 147 -6.45 6.66 -3.20
N ILE A 148 -6.90 5.42 -3.44
CA ILE A 148 -6.64 4.29 -2.54
C ILE A 148 -5.13 4.04 -2.42
N GLN A 149 -4.40 4.11 -3.52
CA GLN A 149 -2.95 3.94 -3.54
C GLN A 149 -2.23 4.99 -2.69
N GLN A 150 -2.58 6.26 -2.85
CA GLN A 150 -2.03 7.34 -2.05
C GLN A 150 -2.32 7.12 -0.56
N TRP A 151 -3.55 6.75 -0.21
CA TRP A 151 -3.94 6.45 1.16
C TRP A 151 -3.17 5.24 1.75
N LEU A 152 -2.99 4.16 0.99
CA LEU A 152 -2.21 2.99 1.42
C LEU A 152 -0.73 3.35 1.65
N VAL A 153 -0.14 4.14 0.74
CA VAL A 153 1.26 4.60 0.86
C VAL A 153 1.45 5.49 2.09
N ALA A 154 0.55 6.46 2.30
CA ALA A 154 0.56 7.35 3.47
C ALA A 154 0.58 6.55 4.78
N ARG A 155 -0.29 5.53 4.88
CA ARG A 155 -0.38 4.68 6.06
C ARG A 155 0.87 3.84 6.30
N GLU A 156 1.49 3.29 5.25
CA GLU A 156 2.75 2.56 5.37
C GLU A 156 3.92 3.49 5.75
N ALA A 157 4.00 4.67 5.14
CA ALA A 157 5.05 5.66 5.42
C ALA A 157 4.98 6.20 6.86
N GLY A 158 3.79 6.24 7.46
CA GLY A 158 3.61 6.62 8.86
C GLY A 158 4.07 5.58 9.89
N LYS A 159 4.24 4.30 9.52
CA LYS A 159 4.58 3.24 10.49
C LYS A 159 5.97 3.42 11.13
N PRO A 160 7.06 3.70 10.38
CA PRO A 160 8.37 3.96 10.98
C PRO A 160 8.35 5.18 11.90
N ALA A 161 7.76 6.29 11.44
CA ALA A 161 7.62 7.52 12.23
C ALA A 161 6.88 7.26 13.56
N ARG A 162 5.80 6.48 13.53
CA ARG A 162 5.05 6.10 14.74
C ARG A 162 5.85 5.21 15.68
N LYS A 163 6.70 4.34 15.15
CA LYS A 163 7.57 3.47 15.95
C LYS A 163 8.64 4.29 16.66
N ASP A 164 9.31 5.19 15.94
CA ASP A 164 10.35 6.07 16.49
C ASP A 164 9.76 7.06 17.49
N TRP A 165 8.56 7.59 17.20
CA TRP A 165 7.80 8.41 18.14
C TRP A 165 7.45 7.62 19.39
N ALA A 166 6.98 6.37 19.24
CA ALA A 166 6.67 5.52 20.39
C ALA A 166 7.90 5.25 21.27
N TYR A 167 9.11 5.14 20.69
CA TYR A 167 10.35 5.07 21.48
C TYR A 167 10.64 6.38 22.22
N ALA A 168 10.55 7.54 21.55
CA ALA A 168 10.75 8.84 22.20
C ALA A 168 9.76 9.06 23.36
N ILE A 169 8.48 8.71 23.19
CA ILE A 169 7.47 8.73 24.27
C ILE A 169 7.79 7.70 25.36
N ALA A 170 8.32 6.53 24.99
CA ALA A 170 8.69 5.51 25.96
C ALA A 170 9.82 5.99 26.88
N GLU A 171 10.84 6.62 26.32
CA GLU A 171 12.05 7.10 27.00
C GLU A 171 11.78 8.37 27.82
N GLN A 172 11.10 9.36 27.25
CA GLN A 172 10.95 10.69 27.85
C GLN A 172 9.57 10.93 28.51
N GLY A 173 8.55 10.16 28.15
CA GLY A 173 7.16 10.35 28.59
C GLY A 173 6.84 9.85 30.01
N GLY A 174 7.84 9.44 30.79
CA GLY A 174 7.68 8.92 32.15
C GLY A 174 7.00 7.54 32.24
N PRO A 175 6.74 7.00 33.45
CA PRO A 175 6.21 5.64 33.63
C PRO A 175 4.69 5.51 33.45
N ASN A 176 3.98 6.59 33.07
CA ASN A 176 2.52 6.59 33.01
C ASN A 176 1.99 5.67 31.88
N PRO A 177 1.11 4.69 32.15
CA PRO A 177 0.55 3.80 31.13
C PRO A 177 -0.31 4.52 30.07
N TYR A 178 -0.85 5.70 30.37
CA TYR A 178 -1.68 6.50 29.46
C TYR A 178 -0.87 7.51 28.63
N LYS A 179 0.46 7.52 28.74
CA LYS A 179 1.32 8.51 28.09
C LYS A 179 1.15 8.57 26.57
N PHE A 180 1.02 7.41 25.92
CA PHE A 180 0.82 7.36 24.48
C PHE A 180 -0.50 8.02 24.07
N GLY A 181 -1.59 7.73 24.77
CA GLY A 181 -2.88 8.37 24.52
C GLY A 181 -2.85 9.89 24.75
N LYS A 182 -2.18 10.34 25.82
CA LYS A 182 -1.98 11.77 26.10
C LYS A 182 -1.29 12.47 24.93
N TRP A 183 -0.14 11.95 24.49
CA TRP A 183 0.69 12.59 23.47
C TRP A 183 0.10 12.46 22.07
N THR A 184 -0.57 11.35 21.75
CA THR A 184 -1.39 11.25 20.53
C THR A 184 -2.47 12.34 20.52
N ASN A 185 -3.23 12.50 21.60
CA ASN A 185 -4.24 13.55 21.66
C ASN A 185 -3.62 14.96 21.63
N TYR A 186 -2.41 15.15 22.14
CA TYR A 186 -1.68 16.42 22.05
C TYR A 186 -1.40 16.79 20.58
N VAL A 187 -0.88 15.84 19.79
CA VAL A 187 -0.66 16.03 18.35
C VAL A 187 -1.97 16.34 17.62
N TYR A 188 -3.02 15.55 17.84
CA TYR A 188 -4.30 15.76 17.15
C TYR A 188 -4.95 17.10 17.53
N LYS A 189 -4.91 17.49 18.80
CA LYS A 189 -5.43 18.80 19.24
C LYS A 189 -4.62 19.94 18.65
N GLY A 190 -3.30 19.81 18.60
CA GLY A 190 -2.43 20.81 17.99
C GLY A 190 -2.65 20.96 16.49
N LEU A 191 -2.84 19.85 15.76
CA LEU A 191 -3.00 19.88 14.31
C LEU A 191 -4.42 20.23 13.86
N PHE A 192 -5.44 19.74 14.58
CA PHE A 192 -6.84 19.74 14.11
C PHE A 192 -7.82 20.38 15.10
N GLY A 193 -7.39 20.73 16.31
CA GLY A 193 -8.26 21.25 17.36
C GLY A 193 -9.16 20.19 18.02
N MET A 194 -8.98 18.91 17.67
CA MET A 194 -9.82 17.79 18.11
C MET A 194 -8.94 16.68 18.68
N ASP A 195 -9.51 15.79 19.50
CA ASP A 195 -8.78 14.60 19.93
C ASP A 195 -8.76 13.51 18.84
N ALA A 196 -7.95 12.48 19.02
CA ALA A 196 -7.76 11.45 18.00
C ALA A 196 -9.02 10.60 17.76
N ALA A 197 -9.91 10.45 18.75
CA ALA A 197 -11.14 9.70 18.59
C ALA A 197 -12.18 10.51 17.82
N GLU A 198 -12.28 11.81 18.12
CA GLU A 198 -13.15 12.76 17.44
C GLU A 198 -12.75 12.92 15.97
N MET A 199 -11.45 13.03 15.67
CA MET A 199 -10.98 13.13 14.29
C MET A 199 -11.30 11.87 13.47
N LYS A 200 -11.14 10.68 14.05
CA LYS A 200 -11.50 9.41 13.39
C LYS A 200 -13.00 9.33 13.10
N ARG A 201 -13.84 9.73 14.06
CA ARG A 201 -15.30 9.80 13.82
C ARG A 201 -15.65 10.77 12.70
N LEU A 202 -14.92 11.89 12.59
CA LEU A 202 -15.11 12.85 11.52
C LEU A 202 -14.69 12.31 10.15
N TRP A 203 -13.61 11.51 10.07
CA TRP A 203 -13.22 10.81 8.85
C TRP A 203 -14.18 9.69 8.46
N GLU A 204 -14.72 8.97 9.45
CA GLU A 204 -15.70 7.88 9.25
C GLU A 204 -17.12 8.39 8.95
N ALA A 205 -17.43 9.64 9.29
CA ALA A 205 -18.73 10.24 9.02
C ALA A 205 -18.91 10.44 7.50
N PRO A 206 -20.02 9.97 6.90
CA PRO A 206 -20.30 10.24 5.49
C PRO A 206 -20.42 11.75 5.30
N VAL A 207 -19.54 12.33 4.48
CA VAL A 207 -19.55 13.75 4.10
C VAL A 207 -20.80 14.02 3.24
N SER A 208 -21.95 14.07 3.90
CA SER A 208 -23.25 14.32 3.27
C SER A 208 -23.68 15.76 3.57
N GLY A 209 -23.65 16.58 2.51
CA GLY A 209 -24.52 17.76 2.31
C GLY A 209 -24.38 18.99 3.23
N SER A 210 -23.72 18.92 4.39
CA SER A 210 -23.57 20.11 5.23
C SER A 210 -22.44 21.01 4.73
N ARG A 211 -22.79 22.17 4.16
CA ARG A 211 -21.85 23.25 3.75
C ARG A 211 -20.87 23.66 4.86
N HIS A 212 -21.21 23.42 6.13
CA HIS A 212 -20.36 23.74 7.28
C HIS A 212 -19.30 22.66 7.53
N ILE A 213 -19.65 21.38 7.33
CA ILE A 213 -18.73 20.24 7.48
C ILE A 213 -17.73 20.21 6.32
N ALA A 214 -18.19 20.43 5.08
CA ALA A 214 -17.33 20.42 3.91
C ALA A 214 -16.22 21.50 3.94
N ARG A 215 -16.48 22.67 4.56
CA ARG A 215 -15.50 23.77 4.65
C ARG A 215 -14.33 23.49 5.60
N ASN A 216 -14.53 22.60 6.57
CA ASN A 216 -13.55 22.25 7.61
C ASN A 216 -13.12 20.77 7.55
N TYR A 217 -13.55 20.03 6.53
CA TYR A 217 -13.21 18.64 6.35
C TYR A 217 -11.75 18.51 5.89
N ILE A 218 -10.95 17.78 6.67
CA ILE A 218 -9.59 17.38 6.29
C ILE A 218 -9.69 15.95 5.79
N PRO A 219 -9.38 15.66 4.50
CA PRO A 219 -9.37 14.29 4.00
C PRO A 219 -8.52 13.38 4.90
N GLU A 220 -8.98 12.14 5.13
CA GLU A 220 -8.25 11.19 5.99
C GLU A 220 -6.79 11.03 5.53
N SER A 221 -6.56 10.95 4.22
CA SER A 221 -5.21 10.86 3.64
C SER A 221 -4.31 12.03 4.06
N VAL A 222 -4.80 13.27 3.91
CA VAL A 222 -4.06 14.49 4.28
C VAL A 222 -3.83 14.56 5.79
N GLY A 223 -4.85 14.23 6.58
CA GLY A 223 -4.74 14.24 8.04
C GLY A 223 -3.76 13.17 8.58
N VAL A 224 -3.79 11.96 8.01
CA VAL A 224 -2.84 10.90 8.34
C VAL A 224 -1.41 11.31 7.96
N ASP A 225 -1.21 11.96 6.81
CA ASP A 225 0.09 12.48 6.40
C ASP A 225 0.62 13.57 7.35
N MET A 226 -0.25 14.50 7.78
CA MET A 226 0.11 15.54 8.76
C MET A 226 0.54 14.93 10.09
N VAL A 227 -0.24 13.97 10.62
CA VAL A 227 0.09 13.27 11.86
C VAL A 227 1.42 12.52 11.72
N ALA A 228 1.62 11.78 10.65
CA ALA A 228 2.86 11.04 10.40
C ALA A 228 4.07 11.97 10.30
N TYR A 229 3.94 13.11 9.64
CA TYR A 229 5.00 14.12 9.53
C TYR A 229 5.33 14.74 10.89
N CYS A 230 4.30 15.06 11.69
CA CYS A 230 4.47 15.59 13.04
C CYS A 230 5.14 14.57 13.98
N GLU A 231 4.65 13.33 14.01
CA GLU A 231 5.23 12.23 14.79
C GLU A 231 6.71 12.02 14.43
N LYS A 232 7.05 12.08 13.13
CA LYS A 232 8.44 12.00 12.66
C LYS A 232 9.31 13.15 13.18
N LEU A 233 8.81 14.38 13.14
CA LEU A 233 9.57 15.55 13.61
C LEU A 233 9.86 15.46 15.10
N ILE A 234 8.91 15.00 15.91
CA ILE A 234 9.11 14.80 17.35
C ILE A 234 10.30 13.87 17.61
N SER A 235 10.40 12.77 16.86
CA SER A 235 11.52 11.83 16.98
C SER A 235 12.86 12.40 16.52
N VAL A 236 12.87 13.38 15.61
CA VAL A 236 14.10 13.95 15.03
C VAL A 236 14.59 15.17 15.81
N LEU A 237 13.70 15.93 16.44
CA LEU A 237 14.06 17.13 17.18
C LEU A 237 14.88 16.83 18.45
N GLU A 238 14.74 15.61 19.00
CA GLU A 238 15.54 15.10 20.15
C GLU A 238 15.68 16.11 21.31
N PHE A 239 14.69 16.97 21.54
CA PHE A 239 14.71 17.89 22.68
C PHE A 239 14.52 17.12 23.98
N ASP A 240 15.19 17.58 25.05
CA ASP A 240 15.03 17.02 26.40
C ASP A 240 13.63 17.28 26.99
N ASP A 241 12.96 18.33 26.51
CA ASP A 241 11.58 18.66 26.84
C ASP A 241 10.64 18.13 25.75
N LEU A 242 9.93 17.07 26.10
CA LEU A 242 9.00 16.40 25.23
C LEU A 242 7.81 17.29 24.81
N GLU A 243 7.34 18.17 25.69
CA GLU A 243 6.23 19.08 25.34
C GLU A 243 6.70 20.09 24.29
N ARG A 244 7.89 20.67 24.50
CA ARG A 244 8.52 21.56 23.53
C ARG A 244 8.80 20.89 22.18
N ALA A 245 9.18 19.61 22.18
CA ALA A 245 9.34 18.83 20.96
C ALA A 245 8.02 18.69 20.18
N HIS A 246 6.91 18.46 20.89
CA HIS A 246 5.58 18.37 20.28
C HIS A 246 5.12 19.72 19.74
N ASP A 247 5.28 20.81 20.50
CA ASP A 247 4.89 22.15 20.08
C ASP A 247 5.59 22.58 18.79
N GLU A 248 6.91 22.38 18.73
CA GLU A 248 7.70 22.77 17.56
C GLU A 248 7.38 21.89 16.34
N ALA A 249 7.20 20.58 16.54
CA ALA A 249 6.78 19.68 15.47
C ALA A 249 5.39 20.02 14.93
N ILE A 250 4.42 20.37 15.79
CA ILE A 250 3.09 20.82 15.41
C ILE A 250 3.19 22.10 14.58
N ARG A 251 3.95 23.10 15.05
CA ARG A 251 4.14 24.38 14.37
C ARG A 251 4.73 24.18 12.96
N LEU A 252 5.79 23.39 12.84
CA LEU A 252 6.45 23.09 11.55
C LEU A 252 5.53 22.30 10.61
N THR A 253 4.76 21.35 11.15
CA THR A 253 3.77 20.59 10.37
C THR A 253 2.67 21.49 9.83
N GLN A 254 2.08 22.34 10.68
CA GLN A 254 1.09 23.32 10.25
C GLN A 254 1.65 24.24 9.18
N MET A 255 2.88 24.73 9.31
CA MET A 255 3.52 25.57 8.29
C MET A 255 3.66 24.85 6.96
N LYS A 256 4.14 23.60 6.96
CA LYS A 256 4.34 22.80 5.75
C LYS A 256 3.03 22.52 5.01
N PHE A 257 1.98 22.16 5.74
CA PHE A 257 0.72 21.73 5.15
C PHE A 257 -0.27 22.88 4.92
N ARG A 258 0.01 24.10 5.42
CA ARG A 258 -0.80 25.31 5.17
C ARG A 258 -1.05 25.53 3.68
N GLN A 259 -0.01 25.45 2.86
CA GLN A 259 -0.11 25.64 1.41
C GLN A 259 -0.96 24.56 0.71
N ARG A 260 -0.94 23.31 1.20
CA ARG A 260 -1.75 22.21 0.66
C ARG A 260 -3.22 22.33 1.06
N MET A 261 -3.49 22.75 2.30
CA MET A 261 -4.86 22.97 2.79
C MET A 261 -5.52 24.20 2.15
N ASP A 262 -4.74 25.20 1.75
CA ASP A 262 -5.24 26.38 1.04
C ASP A 262 -5.53 26.09 -0.45
N SER A 263 -4.75 25.21 -1.10
CA SER A 263 -5.00 24.78 -2.48
C SER A 263 -6.25 23.90 -2.62
N ASP A 264 -6.52 23.00 -1.68
CA ASP A 264 -7.73 22.14 -1.72
C ASP A 264 -9.01 22.93 -1.36
N ARG A 265 -8.89 24.07 -0.65
CA ARG A 265 -10.01 24.97 -0.32
C ARG A 265 -10.46 25.86 -1.47
N LEU A 266 -9.62 26.05 -2.50
CA LEU A 266 -9.90 26.93 -3.63
C LEU A 266 -10.46 26.20 -4.87
N GLY A 267 -10.63 24.87 -4.80
CA GLY A 267 -11.24 24.07 -5.85
C GLY A 267 -10.21 23.45 -6.80
N GLY A 268 -10.01 22.16 -6.62
CA GLY A 268 -9.78 21.18 -7.68
C GLY A 268 -10.99 20.26 -7.73
#